data_AF-A0A2S3WB89-F1
#
_entry.id   AF-A0A2S3WB89-F1
#
_cell.length_a   1.000
_cell.length_b   1.000
_cell.length_c   1.000
_cell.angle_alpha   90.00
_cell.angle_beta   90.00
_cell.angle_gamma   90.00
#
_symmetry.space_group_name_H-M   'P 1'
#
loop_
_entity.id
_entity.type
_entity.pdbx_description
1 polymer ?
#
loop_
_entity_poly.entity_id
_entity_poly.type
_entity_poly.pdbx_seq_one_letter_code
_entity_poly.pdbx_strand_id
1 'polypeptide(L)'
;MNILATMALRRALGRQNSVQSRVASKTPAQAGSEAPRPMLEPTVIAGPINRYMFLQGRNWAIEMVASLRAAPVELVVERLTGATAGRPGSYAAGIDSVIVELKNADATDQREDENLTRQAGRKE
;
A
#
# COMPACT_ATOMS: atom_id res chain seq x y z
N MET A 1 28.30 -48.18 0.82
CA MET A 1 27.03 -47.50 0.46
C MET A 1 27.19 -46.01 0.74
N ASN A 2 27.05 -45.20 -0.31
CA ASN A 2 27.73 -43.91 -0.48
C ASN A 2 26.95 -42.72 0.09
N ILE A 3 27.00 -42.55 1.41
CA ILE A 3 26.37 -41.41 2.12
C ILE A 3 27.14 -40.10 1.84
N LEU A 4 28.47 -40.17 1.72
CA LEU A 4 29.29 -39.00 1.37
C LEU A 4 29.01 -38.49 -0.06
N ALA A 5 28.82 -39.39 -1.03
CA ALA A 5 28.56 -39.00 -2.42
C ALA A 5 27.19 -38.33 -2.58
N THR A 6 26.17 -38.78 -1.82
CA THR A 6 24.83 -38.17 -1.84
C THR A 6 24.81 -36.79 -1.17
N MET A 7 25.60 -36.59 -0.11
CA MET A 7 25.77 -35.25 0.50
C MET A 7 26.51 -34.28 -0.44
N ALA A 8 27.55 -34.75 -1.14
CA ALA A 8 28.29 -33.94 -2.11
C ALA A 8 27.40 -33.50 -3.29
N LEU A 9 26.56 -34.41 -3.81
CA LEU A 9 25.62 -34.09 -4.89
C LEU A 9 24.55 -33.07 -4.47
N ARG A 10 23.98 -33.19 -3.26
CA ARG A 10 23.01 -32.21 -2.73
C ARG A 10 23.62 -30.82 -2.56
N ARG A 11 24.89 -30.72 -2.15
CA ARG A 11 25.58 -29.43 -2.01
C ARG A 11 25.87 -28.77 -3.36
N ALA A 12 26.11 -29.57 -4.41
CA ALA A 12 26.34 -29.06 -5.77
C ALA A 12 25.05 -28.48 -6.38
N LEU A 13 23.90 -29.12 -6.18
CA LEU A 13 22.62 -28.66 -6.72
C LEU A 13 22.05 -27.43 -5.99
N GLY A 14 22.28 -27.30 -4.68
CA GLY A 14 21.79 -26.17 -3.89
C GLY A 14 22.34 -24.79 -4.30
N ARG A 15 23.45 -24.74 -5.05
CA ARG A 15 24.03 -23.48 -5.54
C ARG A 15 23.36 -22.90 -6.77
N GLN A 16 22.64 -23.70 -7.57
CA GLN A 16 22.02 -23.21 -8.81
C GLN A 16 20.81 -22.29 -8.55
N ASN A 17 20.13 -22.43 -7.42
CA ASN A 17 19.01 -21.55 -7.05
C ASN A 17 19.45 -20.26 -6.33
N SER A 18 20.74 -20.09 -6.02
CA SER A 18 21.25 -18.91 -5.27
C SER A 18 21.67 -17.72 -6.14
N VAL A 19 21.71 -17.88 -7.47
CA VAL A 19 22.29 -16.89 -8.41
C VAL A 19 21.22 -16.01 -9.10
N GLN A 20 19.93 -16.27 -8.92
CA GLN A 20 18.89 -15.38 -9.44
C GLN A 20 18.68 -14.09 -8.60
N SER A 21 19.41 -13.92 -7.49
CA SER A 21 19.32 -12.73 -6.63
C SER A 21 20.09 -11.49 -7.14
N ARG A 22 20.60 -11.48 -8.38
CA ARG A 22 21.45 -10.37 -8.87
C ARG A 22 21.12 -9.85 -10.27
N VAL A 23 19.88 -9.99 -10.74
CA VAL A 23 19.40 -9.41 -12.03
C VAL A 23 18.19 -8.48 -11.86
N ALA A 24 18.02 -7.90 -10.66
CA ALA A 24 17.01 -6.87 -10.40
C ALA A 24 17.62 -5.52 -10.00
N SER A 25 18.88 -5.26 -10.37
CA SER A 25 19.55 -3.98 -10.16
C SER A 25 19.93 -3.34 -11.49
N LYS A 26 18.92 -2.80 -12.19
CA LYS A 26 19.14 -1.71 -13.15
C LYS A 26 17.89 -0.83 -13.20
N THR A 27 17.79 0.09 -12.25
CA THR A 27 16.95 1.27 -12.38
C THR A 27 17.91 2.44 -12.62
N PRO A 28 17.88 3.12 -13.78
CA PRO A 28 18.60 4.36 -13.93
C PRO A 28 17.89 5.42 -13.07
N ALA A 29 18.67 6.12 -12.24
CA ALA A 29 18.24 7.36 -11.62
C ALA A 29 18.01 8.40 -12.72
N GLN A 30 16.78 8.90 -12.83
CA GLN A 30 16.51 10.18 -13.49
C GLN A 30 15.77 11.08 -12.52
N ALA A 31 16.44 12.19 -12.22
CA ALA A 31 15.94 13.32 -11.49
C ALA A 31 14.90 14.08 -12.32
N GLY A 32 13.90 14.62 -11.63
CA GLY A 32 13.20 15.87 -12.00
C GLY A 32 12.40 15.87 -13.29
N SER A 33 11.13 15.47 -13.21
CA SER A 33 10.08 16.13 -13.98
C SER A 33 8.76 15.96 -13.22
N GLU A 34 8.15 17.09 -12.85
CA GLU A 34 6.78 17.17 -12.37
C GLU A 34 5.86 16.74 -13.52
N ALA A 35 5.56 15.45 -13.57
CA ALA A 35 4.68 14.83 -14.55
C ALA A 35 3.32 14.53 -13.89
N PRO A 36 2.23 14.69 -14.65
CA PRO A 36 0.88 14.72 -14.11
C PRO A 36 0.55 13.40 -13.41
N ARG A 37 -0.18 13.48 -12.28
CA ARG A 37 -0.66 12.30 -11.53
C ARG A 37 -1.16 11.25 -12.52
N PRO A 38 -0.47 10.10 -12.69
CA PRO A 38 -0.99 9.05 -13.54
C PRO A 38 -2.30 8.62 -12.90
N MET A 39 -3.39 8.73 -13.66
CA MET A 39 -4.65 8.12 -13.30
C MET A 39 -4.34 6.65 -13.02
N LEU A 40 -4.72 6.20 -11.83
CA LEU A 40 -4.47 4.87 -11.30
C LEU A 40 -4.99 3.84 -12.30
N GLU A 41 -4.12 3.37 -13.19
CA GLU A 41 -4.34 2.10 -13.88
C GLU A 41 -4.64 1.08 -12.78
N PRO A 42 -5.78 0.36 -12.86
CA PRO A 42 -6.17 -0.55 -11.80
C PRO A 42 -5.06 -1.58 -11.62
N THR A 43 -4.30 -1.44 -10.53
CA THR A 43 -3.18 -2.32 -10.25
C THR A 43 -3.75 -3.72 -10.10
N VAL A 44 -3.47 -4.58 -11.07
CA VAL A 44 -3.96 -5.96 -11.05
C VAL A 44 -3.22 -6.69 -9.92
N ILE A 45 -3.91 -6.90 -8.80
CA ILE A 45 -3.41 -7.69 -7.68
C ILE A 45 -3.56 -9.18 -8.05
N ALA A 46 -2.76 -9.64 -9.01
CA ALA A 46 -2.74 -11.03 -9.45
C ALA A 46 -1.63 -11.81 -8.73
N GLY A 47 -1.99 -12.99 -8.22
CA GLY A 47 -1.06 -13.93 -7.59
C GLY A 47 -0.85 -13.73 -6.09
N PRO A 48 -0.28 -14.74 -5.40
CA PRO A 48 -0.21 -14.79 -3.95
C PRO A 48 0.69 -13.70 -3.34
N ILE A 49 1.81 -13.36 -3.99
CA ILE A 49 2.74 -12.33 -3.48
C ILE A 49 2.10 -10.94 -3.53
N ASN A 50 1.43 -10.61 -4.63
CA ASN A 50 0.76 -9.31 -4.76
C ASN A 50 -0.41 -9.19 -3.78
N ARG A 51 -1.16 -10.27 -3.56
CA ARG A 51 -2.22 -10.29 -2.54
C ARG A 51 -1.66 -10.06 -1.14
N TYR A 52 -0.56 -10.72 -0.81
CA TYR A 52 0.12 -10.52 0.47
C TYR A 52 0.59 -9.06 0.64
N MET A 53 1.25 -8.50 -0.38
CA MET A 53 1.71 -7.10 -0.37
C MET A 53 0.55 -6.11 -0.19
N PHE A 54 -0.58 -6.35 -0.86
CA PHE A 54 -1.79 -5.55 -0.68
C PHE A 54 -2.29 -5.57 0.76
N LEU A 55 -2.41 -6.75 1.37
CA LEU A 55 -2.87 -6.88 2.75
C LEU A 55 -1.89 -6.23 3.73
N GLN A 56 -0.58 -6.33 3.48
CA GLN A 56 0.43 -5.66 4.28
C GLN A 56 0.31 -4.13 4.21
N GLY A 57 0.13 -3.57 3.01
CA GLY A 57 -0.08 -2.13 2.83
C GLY A 57 -1.34 -1.65 3.53
N ARG A 58 -2.43 -2.39 3.39
CA ARG A 58 -3.70 -2.09 4.05
C ARG A 58 -3.60 -2.16 5.57
N ASN A 59 -2.99 -3.20 6.13
CA ASN A 59 -2.83 -3.33 7.58
C ASN A 59 -2.01 -2.19 8.18
N TRP A 60 -0.88 -1.86 7.53
CA TRP A 60 -0.05 -0.73 7.95
C TRP A 60 -0.80 0.60 7.91
N ALA A 61 -1.59 0.85 6.86
CA ALA A 61 -2.39 2.06 6.76
C ALA A 61 -3.45 2.17 7.87
N ILE A 62 -4.12 1.06 8.22
CA ILE A 62 -5.07 1.01 9.34
C ILE A 62 -4.38 1.35 10.66
N GLU A 63 -3.23 0.76 10.93
CA GLU A 63 -2.44 1.07 12.14
C GLU A 63 -2.04 2.56 12.19
N MET A 64 -1.67 3.14 11.04
CA MET A 64 -1.36 4.56 10.94
C MET A 64 -2.57 5.46 11.23
N VAL A 65 -3.73 5.17 10.63
CA VAL A 65 -4.99 5.89 10.91
C VAL A 65 -5.34 5.79 12.39
N ALA A 66 -5.23 4.60 12.99
CA ALA A 66 -5.50 4.40 14.42
C ALA A 66 -4.55 5.23 15.31
N SER A 67 -3.27 5.34 14.92
CA SER A 67 -2.27 6.15 15.63
C SER A 67 -2.52 7.66 15.52
N LEU A 68 -3.20 8.10 14.46
CA LEU A 68 -3.46 9.50 14.14
C LEU A 68 -4.93 9.89 14.31
N ARG A 69 -5.73 9.13 15.07
CA ARG A 69 -7.18 9.36 15.24
C ARG A 69 -7.60 10.76 15.71
N ALA A 70 -6.68 11.52 16.31
CA ALA A 70 -6.93 12.89 16.77
C ALA A 70 -6.49 13.97 15.76
N ALA A 71 -5.89 13.55 14.64
CA ALA A 71 -5.44 14.44 13.58
C ALA A 71 -6.54 14.63 12.52
N PRO A 72 -6.54 15.76 11.81
CA PRO A 72 -7.50 16.00 10.73
C PRO A 72 -7.30 14.99 9.59
N VAL A 73 -8.42 14.59 8.96
CA VAL A 73 -8.46 13.55 7.92
C VAL A 73 -7.56 13.90 6.75
N GLU A 74 -7.50 15.17 6.32
CA GLU A 74 -6.67 15.63 5.21
C GLU A 74 -5.19 15.36 5.44
N LEU A 75 -4.72 15.59 6.66
CA LEU A 75 -3.33 15.36 7.05
C LEU A 75 -3.01 13.86 7.07
N VAL A 76 -3.97 13.03 7.50
CA VAL A 76 -3.81 11.57 7.47
C VAL A 76 -3.74 11.08 6.02
N VAL A 77 -4.62 11.58 5.14
CA VAL A 77 -4.62 11.26 3.71
C VAL A 77 -3.31 11.68 3.05
N GLU A 78 -2.80 12.87 3.33
CA GLU A 78 -1.52 13.36 2.79
C GLU A 78 -0.37 12.44 3.20
N ARG A 79 -0.30 12.05 4.48
CA ARG A 79 0.75 11.14 4.99
C ARG A 79 0.67 9.75 4.37
N LEU A 80 -0.53 9.18 4.25
CA LEU A 80 -0.74 7.90 3.59
C LEU A 80 -0.33 7.97 2.11
N THR A 81 -0.69 9.05 1.43
CA THR A 81 -0.31 9.28 0.02
C THR A 81 1.20 9.42 -0.12
N GLY A 82 1.88 10.13 0.79
CA GLY A 82 3.34 10.24 0.80
C GLY A 82 4.03 8.90 1.05
N ALA A 83 3.41 8.01 1.82
CA ALA A 83 3.98 6.71 2.16
C ALA A 83 3.93 5.68 1.01
N THR A 84 3.14 5.92 -0.04
CA THR A 84 3.11 5.06 -1.24
C THR A 84 4.29 5.30 -2.18
N ALA A 85 4.99 6.43 -2.04
CA ALA A 85 6.12 6.78 -2.88
C ALA A 85 7.25 5.73 -2.79
N GLY A 86 7.67 5.20 -3.95
CA GLY A 86 8.71 4.17 -4.04
C GLY A 86 8.31 2.79 -3.52
N ARG A 87 7.02 2.55 -3.22
CA ARG A 87 6.51 1.23 -2.81
C ARG A 87 6.05 0.40 -4.02
N PRO A 88 6.03 -0.95 -3.90
CA PRO A 88 5.41 -1.80 -4.92
C PRO A 88 3.94 -1.41 -5.13
N GLY A 89 3.47 -1.44 -6.38
CA GLY A 89 2.10 -1.02 -6.72
C GLY A 89 1.02 -1.77 -5.94
N SER A 90 1.19 -3.07 -5.69
CA SER A 90 0.25 -3.86 -4.89
C SER A 90 0.17 -3.42 -3.43
N TYR A 91 1.30 -2.98 -2.84
CA TYR A 91 1.34 -2.43 -1.49
C TYR A 91 0.71 -1.03 -1.45
N ALA A 92 1.04 -0.17 -2.42
CA ALA A 92 0.44 1.14 -2.57
C ALA A 92 -1.09 1.06 -2.73
N ALA A 93 -1.59 0.14 -3.56
CA ALA A 93 -3.02 -0.12 -3.72
C ALA A 93 -3.70 -0.54 -2.40
N GLY A 94 -2.98 -1.24 -1.51
CA GLY A 94 -3.44 -1.55 -0.16
C GLY A 94 -3.67 -0.29 0.68
N ILE A 95 -2.73 0.64 0.65
CA ILE A 95 -2.84 1.95 1.31
C ILE A 95 -3.96 2.78 0.69
N ASP A 96 -4.01 2.87 -0.64
CA ASP A 96 -5.02 3.63 -1.37
C ASP A 96 -6.44 3.14 -1.05
N SER A 97 -6.63 1.84 -0.82
CA SER A 97 -7.93 1.29 -0.40
C SER A 97 -8.44 1.90 0.91
N VAL A 98 -7.52 2.18 1.86
CA VAL A 98 -7.85 2.82 3.14
C VAL A 98 -8.09 4.32 2.96
N ILE A 99 -7.34 4.98 2.08
CA ILE A 99 -7.56 6.40 1.76
C ILE A 99 -8.97 6.62 1.20
N VAL A 100 -9.43 5.73 0.31
CA VAL A 100 -10.79 5.79 -0.25
C VAL A 100 -11.84 5.60 0.84
N GLU A 101 -11.68 4.60 1.71
CA GLU A 101 -12.59 4.37 2.84
C GLU A 101 -12.65 5.57 3.79
N LEU A 102 -11.51 6.15 4.12
CA LEU A 102 -11.41 7.31 5.02
C LEU A 102 -12.14 8.55 4.46
N LYS A 103 -11.96 8.83 3.16
CA LYS A 103 -12.66 9.94 2.49
C LYS A 103 -14.17 9.74 2.44
N ASN A 104 -14.62 8.50 2.26
CA ASN A 104 -16.05 8.19 2.23
C ASN A 104 -16.69 8.32 3.62
N ALA A 105 -15.97 7.94 4.68
CA ALA A 105 -16.41 8.13 6.06
C ALA A 105 -16.57 9.62 6.39
N ASP A 106 -15.54 10.43 6.10
CA ASP A 106 -15.56 11.88 6.34
C ASP A 106 -16.71 12.59 5.59
N ALA A 107 -16.94 12.23 4.32
CA ALA A 107 -18.05 12.77 3.54
C ALA A 107 -19.43 12.37 4.08
N THR A 108 -19.53 11.28 4.85
CA THR A 108 -20.77 10.85 5.49
C THR A 108 -21.02 11.67 6.76
N ASP A 109 -19.99 11.86 7.59
CA ASP A 109 -20.06 12.66 8.82
C ASP A 109 -20.50 14.10 8.52
N GLN A 110 -19.93 14.73 7.48
CA GLN A 110 -20.31 16.09 7.07
C GLN A 110 -21.79 16.20 6.67
N ARG A 111 -22.35 15.18 6.01
CA ARG A 111 -23.77 15.16 5.61
C ARG A 111 -24.70 15.02 6.81
N GLU A 112 -24.29 14.32 7.86
CA GLU A 112 -25.07 14.17 9.08
C GLU A 112 -25.10 15.49 9.86
N ASP A 113 -23.97 16.17 9.99
CA ASP A 113 -23.87 17.49 10.65
C ASP A 113 -24.70 18.58 9.94
N GLU A 114 -24.69 18.61 8.60
CA GLU A 114 -25.53 19.52 7.82
C GLU A 114 -27.04 19.27 8.01
N ASN A 115 -27.44 18.02 8.18
CA ASN A 115 -28.85 17.68 8.42
C ASN A 115 -29.31 18.10 9.82
N LEU A 116 -28.46 17.93 10.84
CA LEU A 116 -28.76 18.35 12.21
C LEU A 116 -28.91 19.86 12.34
N THR A 117 -28.01 20.62 11.70
CA THR A 117 -28.06 22.09 11.71
C THR A 117 -29.32 22.64 11.01
N ARG A 118 -29.77 22.03 9.91
CA ARG A 118 -31.03 22.40 9.24
C ARG A 118 -32.28 22.13 10.10
N GLN A 119 -32.27 21.09 10.92
CA GLN A 119 -33.39 20.80 11.84
C GLN A 119 -33.43 21.75 13.03
N ALA A 120 -32.27 22.17 13.56
CA ALA A 120 -32.21 23.09 14.70
C ALA A 120 -32.69 24.52 14.37
N GLY A 121 -32.59 24.96 13.11
CA GLY A 121 -33.05 26.27 12.65
C GLY A 121 -34.56 26.39 12.41
N ARG A 122 -35.32 25.28 12.51
CA ARG A 122 -36.78 25.26 12.33
C ARG A 122 -37.48 25.28 13.68
N LYS A 123 -37.42 26.43 14.37
CA LYS A 123 -38.35 26.74 15.46
C LYS A 123 -39.14 27.98 15.04
N GLU A 124 -40.44 27.76 14.85
CA GLU A 124 -41.47 28.79 14.65
C GLU A 124 -41.57 29.72 15.87
#